data_AF-A0A059EZ78-F1
#
_entry.id   AF-A0A059EZ78-F1
#
_cell.length_a   1.000
_cell.length_b   1.000
_cell.length_c   1.000
_cell.angle_alpha   90.00
_cell.angle_beta   90.00
_cell.angle_gamma   90.00
#
_symmetry.space_group_name_H-M   'P 1'
#
loop_
_entity.id
_entity.type
_entity.pdbx_description
1 polymer ?
#
loop_
_entity_poly.entity_id
_entity_poly.type
_entity_poly.pdbx_seq_one_letter_code
_entity_poly.pdbx_strand_id
1 'polypeptide(L)'
;MIFLFISFLSCIFSSEIKIHLEECNSDGFKTVDLVPQTKKRVSRIEIMVNKDVQNENAWSFAKEGEFRKEGKSGSFRSYKVQMPSDIDPKLYIAFRVHCEKDFGFSRALYKKSKRSIEIVPIDPRTGKYIVEKTKSKK
;
A
#
# COMPACT_ATOMS: atom_id res chain seq x y z
N MET A 1 1.49 37.95 -3.51
CA MET A 1 2.06 36.80 -2.77
C MET A 1 1.03 36.31 -1.77
N ILE A 2 0.37 35.20 -2.07
CA ILE A 2 -0.14 34.24 -1.08
C ILE A 2 -0.02 32.89 -1.80
N PHE A 3 0.87 32.07 -1.27
CA PHE A 3 1.17 30.74 -1.78
C PHE A 3 -0.14 29.93 -1.82
N LEU A 4 -0.48 29.40 -3.00
CA LEU A 4 -1.44 28.33 -3.20
C LEU A 4 -0.89 27.08 -2.47
N PHE A 5 -1.10 27.04 -1.17
CA PHE A 5 -0.82 25.88 -0.34
C PHE A 5 -1.80 24.78 -0.73
N ILE A 6 -1.27 23.85 -1.53
CA ILE A 6 -1.56 22.42 -1.46
C ILE A 6 -3.00 22.05 -1.89
N SER A 7 -3.14 21.85 -3.20
CA SER A 7 -4.26 21.14 -3.86
C SER A 7 -4.33 19.64 -3.51
N PHE A 8 -3.96 19.23 -2.28
CA PHE A 8 -4.07 17.84 -1.79
C PHE A 8 -5.22 17.63 -0.80
N LEU A 9 -6.15 18.59 -0.67
CA LEU A 9 -7.38 18.38 0.11
C LEU A 9 -8.48 17.59 -0.63
N SER A 10 -8.26 17.17 -1.88
CA SER A 10 -9.30 16.54 -2.71
C SER A 10 -9.18 15.02 -2.91
N CYS A 11 -8.44 14.27 -2.08
CA CYS A 11 -8.53 12.79 -2.06
C CYS A 11 -8.38 12.14 -0.67
N ILE A 12 -8.48 12.91 0.43
CA ILE A 12 -8.38 12.36 1.79
C ILE A 12 -9.79 12.08 2.30
N PHE A 13 -10.48 11.09 1.74
CA PHE A 13 -11.49 10.32 2.48
C PHE A 13 -11.82 9.04 1.71
N SER A 14 -12.06 7.98 2.47
CA SER A 14 -12.82 6.79 2.04
C SER A 14 -12.02 5.60 1.52
N SER A 15 -10.98 5.20 2.24
CA SER A 15 -10.87 3.84 2.81
C SER A 15 -9.55 3.79 3.57
N GLU A 16 -9.58 3.82 4.91
CA GLU A 16 -8.45 3.29 5.64
C GLU A 16 -8.32 1.81 5.21
N ILE A 17 -7.28 1.48 4.45
CA ILE A 17 -7.06 0.10 4.05
C ILE A 17 -6.15 -0.49 5.12
N LYS A 18 -6.73 -1.33 5.98
CA LYS A 18 -5.93 -2.11 6.92
C LYS A 18 -5.19 -3.18 6.14
N ILE A 19 -3.90 -3.29 6.41
CA ILE A 19 -3.04 -4.31 5.81
C ILE A 19 -2.72 -5.35 6.87
N HIS A 20 -2.95 -6.62 6.54
CA HIS A 20 -2.38 -7.75 7.28
C HIS A 20 -1.46 -8.54 6.34
N LEU A 21 -0.30 -8.95 6.85
CA LEU A 21 0.68 -9.72 6.08
C LEU A 21 0.53 -11.19 6.50
N GLU A 22 0.14 -12.05 5.57
CA GLU A 22 0.14 -13.50 5.81
C GLU A 22 1.57 -14.07 5.72
N GLU A 23 1.78 -15.24 6.31
CA GLU A 23 3.07 -15.95 6.28
C GLU A 23 3.50 -16.27 4.84
N CYS A 24 4.82 -16.29 4.63
CA CYS A 24 5.39 -16.47 3.30
C CYS A 24 5.18 -17.89 2.80
N ASN A 25 4.66 -18.06 1.58
CA ASN A 25 4.74 -19.35 0.90
C ASN A 25 6.21 -19.66 0.54
N SER A 26 6.52 -20.95 0.33
CA SER A 26 7.86 -21.48 -0.02
C SER A 26 8.55 -20.72 -1.18
N ASP A 27 7.74 -20.15 -2.08
CA ASP A 27 8.15 -19.43 -3.28
C ASP A 27 8.42 -17.92 -3.06
N GLY A 28 8.27 -17.41 -1.83
CA GLY A 28 8.52 -16.01 -1.49
C GLY A 28 7.40 -15.05 -1.89
N PHE A 29 6.24 -15.57 -2.34
CA PHE A 29 5.03 -14.78 -2.48
C PHE A 29 4.50 -14.39 -1.10
N LYS A 30 4.20 -13.11 -0.92
CA LYS A 30 3.42 -12.63 0.23
C LYS A 30 2.02 -12.29 -0.24
N THR A 31 1.04 -12.93 0.38
CA THR A 31 -0.35 -12.51 0.29
C THR A 31 -0.54 -11.34 1.25
N VAL A 32 -1.19 -10.30 0.76
CA VAL A 32 -1.52 -9.12 1.53
C VAL A 32 -3.03 -9.08 1.67
N ASP A 33 -3.52 -9.15 2.90
CA ASP A 33 -4.92 -8.92 3.19
C ASP A 33 -5.18 -7.42 3.27
N LEU A 34 -5.99 -6.93 2.35
CA LEU A 34 -6.46 -5.56 2.32
C LEU A 34 -7.90 -5.52 2.83
N VAL A 35 -8.16 -4.70 3.83
CA VAL A 35 -9.52 -4.43 4.33
C VAL A 35 -9.86 -2.96 4.13
N PRO A 36 -10.39 -2.59 2.95
CA PRO A 36 -10.91 -1.25 2.72
C PRO A 36 -12.02 -0.95 3.74
N GLN A 37 -11.91 0.12 4.52
CA GLN A 37 -13.00 0.58 5.41
C GLN A 37 -14.12 1.27 4.59
N THR A 38 -14.70 0.56 3.62
CA THR A 38 -15.82 1.03 2.80
C THR A 38 -16.83 -0.08 2.52
N LYS A 39 -18.08 0.31 2.30
CA LYS A 39 -19.17 -0.58 1.86
C LYS A 39 -19.24 -0.70 0.33
N LYS A 40 -18.52 0.17 -0.40
CA LYS A 40 -18.47 0.17 -1.87
C LYS A 40 -17.79 -1.10 -2.39
N ARG A 41 -18.16 -1.52 -3.59
CA ARG A 41 -17.54 -2.70 -4.22
C ARG A 41 -16.15 -2.35 -4.76
N VAL A 42 -15.14 -3.10 -4.34
CA VAL A 42 -13.82 -3.06 -4.99
C VAL A 42 -13.95 -3.58 -6.43
N SER A 43 -13.56 -2.74 -7.39
CA SER A 43 -13.55 -3.06 -8.82
C SER A 43 -12.17 -3.52 -9.28
N ARG A 44 -11.10 -2.94 -8.71
CA ARG A 44 -9.71 -3.19 -9.14
C ARG A 44 -8.72 -2.89 -8.03
N ILE A 45 -7.59 -3.58 -8.02
CA ILE A 45 -6.48 -3.28 -7.11
C ILE A 45 -5.20 -3.18 -7.95
N GLU A 46 -4.53 -2.04 -7.85
CA GLU A 46 -3.25 -1.78 -8.52
C GLU A 46 -2.12 -1.83 -7.49
N ILE A 47 -0.99 -2.39 -7.91
CA ILE A 47 0.24 -2.44 -7.13
C ILE A 47 1.16 -1.36 -7.66
N MET A 48 1.48 -0.42 -6.77
CA MET A 48 2.33 0.73 -7.03
C MET A 48 3.68 0.51 -6.36
N VAL A 49 4.78 0.90 -7.02
CA VAL A 49 6.14 0.81 -6.48
C VAL A 49 6.85 2.15 -6.49
N ASN A 50 7.74 2.36 -5.53
CA ASN A 50 8.52 3.59 -5.40
C ASN A 50 9.88 3.32 -4.73
N LYS A 51 10.92 4.06 -5.09
CA LYS A 51 12.24 4.02 -4.42
C LYS A 51 12.30 4.94 -3.20
N ASP A 52 11.47 5.97 -3.17
CA ASP A 52 11.39 6.96 -2.10
C ASP A 52 9.94 7.19 -1.69
N VAL A 53 9.54 6.58 -0.57
CA VAL A 53 8.18 6.68 -0.02
C VAL A 53 7.76 8.12 0.31
N GLN A 54 8.71 9.04 0.49
CA GLN A 54 8.43 10.44 0.78
C GLN A 54 8.16 11.27 -0.50
N ASN A 55 8.57 10.76 -1.67
CA ASN A 55 8.29 11.40 -2.95
C ASN A 55 7.02 10.80 -3.57
N GLU A 56 5.87 11.39 -3.25
CA GLU A 56 4.55 10.94 -3.71
C GLU A 56 4.38 10.96 -5.24
N ASN A 57 5.18 11.76 -5.96
CA ASN A 57 5.12 11.81 -7.43
C ASN A 57 5.89 10.68 -8.10
N ALA A 58 6.69 9.91 -7.35
CA ALA A 58 7.53 8.83 -7.89
C ALA A 58 6.85 7.44 -7.86
N TRP A 59 5.60 7.35 -7.42
CA TRP A 59 4.85 6.08 -7.44
C TRP A 59 4.52 5.68 -8.86
N SER A 60 5.07 4.54 -9.28
CA SER A 60 4.85 3.97 -10.61
C SER A 60 3.95 2.75 -10.52
N PHE A 61 3.02 2.62 -11.47
CA PHE A 61 2.24 1.40 -11.62
C PHE A 61 3.17 0.23 -11.98
N ALA A 62 3.18 -0.82 -11.16
CA ALA A 62 3.93 -2.03 -11.45
C ALA A 62 3.04 -3.09 -12.08
N LYS A 63 1.89 -3.36 -11.46
CA LYS A 63 1.02 -4.46 -11.88
C LYS A 63 -0.40 -4.31 -11.36
N GLU A 64 -1.34 -4.93 -12.06
CA GLU A 64 -2.66 -5.20 -11.49
C GLU A 64 -2.55 -6.37 -10.52
N GLY A 65 -3.02 -6.17 -9.28
CA GLY A 65 -3.02 -7.22 -8.28
C GLY A 65 -4.15 -8.20 -8.55
N GLU A 66 -3.84 -9.48 -8.58
CA GLU A 66 -4.89 -10.51 -8.52
C GLU A 66 -5.46 -10.51 -7.11
N PHE A 67 -6.77 -10.33 -7.00
CA PHE A 67 -7.43 -10.29 -5.71
C PHE A 67 -8.64 -11.20 -5.61
N ARG A 68 -8.79 -11.85 -4.45
CA ARG A 68 -9.95 -12.67 -4.11
C ARG A 68 -10.67 -12.09 -2.92
N LYS A 69 -12.00 -12.12 -2.99
CA LYS A 69 -12.87 -11.70 -1.90
C LYS A 69 -12.85 -12.77 -0.81
N GLU A 70 -12.50 -12.39 0.41
CA GLU A 70 -12.53 -13.25 1.58
C GLU A 70 -13.79 -12.96 2.42
N GLY A 71 -14.48 -14.01 2.84
CA GLY A 71 -15.54 -13.96 3.86
C GLY A 71 -16.88 -13.27 3.48
N LYS A 72 -17.91 -13.57 4.30
CA LYS A 72 -19.18 -12.84 4.37
C LYS A 72 -19.37 -12.10 5.71
N SER A 73 -18.52 -12.33 6.71
CA SER A 73 -18.64 -11.81 8.07
C SER A 73 -17.70 -10.64 8.32
N GLY A 74 -18.20 -9.62 9.04
CA GLY A 74 -17.51 -8.36 9.31
C GLY A 74 -18.23 -7.14 8.74
N SER A 75 -17.96 -5.95 9.29
CA SER A 75 -18.55 -4.69 8.79
C SER A 75 -17.99 -4.27 7.43
N PHE A 76 -16.77 -4.72 7.11
CA PHE A 76 -16.04 -4.42 5.88
C PHE A 76 -15.47 -5.70 5.28
N ARG A 77 -15.37 -5.76 3.95
CA ARG A 77 -14.94 -6.95 3.22
C ARG A 77 -13.42 -6.97 3.07
N SER A 78 -12.79 -8.09 3.40
CA SER A 78 -11.36 -8.32 3.15
C SER A 78 -11.12 -8.85 1.75
N TYR A 79 -9.95 -8.50 1.21
CA TYR A 79 -9.49 -8.90 -0.10
C TYR A 79 -8.06 -9.40 0.02
N LYS A 80 -7.82 -10.65 -0.39
CA LYS A 80 -6.46 -11.20 -0.51
C LYS A 80 -5.85 -10.75 -1.81
N VAL A 81 -4.68 -10.12 -1.76
CA VAL A 81 -3.93 -9.68 -2.94
C VAL A 81 -2.60 -10.41 -2.98
N GLN A 82 -2.30 -11.05 -4.11
CA GLN A 82 -1.02 -11.72 -4.29
C GLN A 82 0.03 -10.70 -4.76
N MET A 83 1.06 -10.48 -3.95
CA MET A 83 2.14 -9.57 -4.33
C MET A 83 3.12 -10.26 -5.30
N PRO A 84 3.50 -9.62 -6.42
CA PRO A 84 4.44 -10.19 -7.37
C PRO A 84 5.82 -10.44 -6.75
N SER A 85 6.38 -11.63 -7.00
CA SER A 85 7.69 -12.02 -6.48
C SER A 85 8.85 -11.29 -7.17
N ASP A 86 8.63 -10.83 -8.40
CA ASP A 86 9.56 -10.13 -9.31
C ASP A 86 9.79 -8.65 -8.97
N ILE A 87 9.04 -8.06 -8.02
CA ILE A 87 9.34 -6.68 -7.55
C ILE A 87 10.75 -6.65 -6.94
N ASP A 88 11.60 -5.72 -7.35
CA ASP A 88 12.96 -5.64 -6.81
C ASP A 88 12.98 -5.38 -5.30
N PRO A 89 13.95 -5.96 -4.55
CA PRO A 89 14.23 -5.54 -3.18
C PRO A 89 14.64 -4.06 -3.09
N LYS A 90 14.53 -3.50 -1.89
CA LYS A 90 14.78 -2.08 -1.56
C LYS A 90 13.80 -1.13 -2.25
N LEU A 91 12.60 -1.61 -2.56
CA LEU A 91 11.50 -0.81 -3.06
C LEU A 91 10.38 -0.72 -2.01
N TYR A 92 9.69 0.41 -2.04
CA TYR A 92 8.42 0.63 -1.37
C TYR A 92 7.28 0.21 -2.27
N ILE A 93 6.24 -0.34 -1.67
CA ILE A 93 5.08 -0.92 -2.34
C ILE A 93 3.82 -0.37 -1.68
N ALA A 94 2.84 0.07 -2.46
CA ALA A 94 1.54 0.47 -1.96
C ALA A 94 0.46 -0.09 -2.88
N PHE A 95 -0.72 -0.32 -2.34
CA PHE A 95 -1.87 -0.80 -3.09
C PHE A 95 -2.84 0.36 -3.31
N ARG A 96 -3.17 0.63 -4.56
CA ARG A 96 -4.26 1.53 -4.92
C ARG A 96 -5.50 0.69 -5.15
N VAL A 97 -6.49 0.84 -4.29
CA VAL A 97 -7.75 0.10 -4.35
C VAL A 97 -8.81 0.99 -4.96
N HIS A 98 -9.39 0.55 -6.08
CA HIS A 98 -10.47 1.24 -6.76
C HIS A 98 -11.81 0.69 -6.27
N CYS A 99 -12.68 1.58 -5.81
CA CYS A 99 -13.99 1.32 -5.24
C CYS A 99 -15.04 2.12 -6.04
N GLU A 100 -15.68 1.48 -7.00
CA GLU A 100 -16.61 2.13 -7.94
C GLU A 100 -15.96 3.33 -8.66
N LYS A 101 -16.31 4.56 -8.29
CA LYS A 101 -15.74 5.81 -8.87
C LYS A 101 -14.63 6.43 -8.02
N ASP A 102 -14.36 5.87 -6.85
CA ASP A 102 -13.35 6.38 -5.92
C ASP A 102 -12.13 5.46 -5.90
N PHE A 103 -11.02 5.95 -5.35
CA PHE A 103 -9.87 5.12 -5.04
C PHE A 103 -9.27 5.51 -3.69
N GLY A 104 -8.62 4.55 -3.05
CA GLY A 104 -7.85 4.74 -1.82
C GLY A 104 -6.48 4.11 -1.94
N PHE A 105 -5.55 4.55 -1.10
CA PHE A 105 -4.20 3.97 -1.02
C PHE A 105 -4.02 3.23 0.30
N SER A 106 -3.38 2.08 0.24
CA SER A 106 -2.92 1.36 1.42
C SER A 106 -1.70 2.06 2.03
N ARG A 107 -1.36 1.68 3.27
CA ARG A 107 -0.03 1.99 3.81
C ARG A 107 1.07 1.42 2.92
N ALA A 108 2.20 2.12 2.86
CA ALA A 108 3.38 1.63 2.19
C ALA A 108 3.98 0.43 2.95
N LEU A 109 4.48 -0.51 2.18
CA LEU A 109 5.28 -1.65 2.61
C LEU A 109 6.69 -1.47 2.07
N TYR A 110 7.70 -1.99 2.76
CA TYR A 110 9.09 -1.99 2.30
C TYR A 110 9.56 -3.42 2.03
N LYS A 111 9.96 -3.72 0.78
CA LYS A 111 10.51 -5.02 0.40
C LYS A 111 12.00 -5.06 0.68
N LYS A 112 12.39 -5.56 1.85
CA LYS A 112 13.79 -5.67 2.28
C LYS A 112 14.56 -6.76 1.54
N SER A 113 13.91 -7.88 1.22
CA SER A 113 14.49 -9.00 0.47
C SER A 113 13.40 -9.74 -0.32
N LYS A 114 13.76 -10.81 -1.04
CA LYS A 114 12.78 -11.67 -1.74
C LYS A 114 11.67 -12.21 -0.82
N ARG A 115 11.97 -12.44 0.47
CA ARG A 115 11.03 -13.01 1.46
C ARG A 115 10.67 -12.05 2.60
N SER A 116 11.31 -10.89 2.68
CA SER A 116 11.12 -9.94 3.78
C SER A 116 10.43 -8.68 3.28
N ILE A 117 9.27 -8.40 3.87
CA ILE A 117 8.43 -7.23 3.63
C ILE A 117 7.96 -6.76 5.00
N GLU A 118 8.11 -5.48 5.26
CA GLU A 118 7.80 -4.81 6.52
C GLU A 118 6.78 -3.68 6.24
N ILE A 119 5.88 -3.42 7.18
CA ILE A 119 4.96 -2.27 7.07
C ILE A 119 5.76 -1.01 7.43
N VAL A 120 5.71 0.03 6.58
CA VAL A 120 6.42 1.28 6.87
C VAL A 120 5.65 2.04 7.96
N PRO A 121 6.29 2.37 9.10
CA PRO A 121 5.63 3.11 10.16
C PRO A 121 5.30 4.53 9.71
N ILE A 122 4.22 5.08 10.26
CA ILE A 122 3.80 6.47 10.04
C ILE A 122 3.94 7.21 11.36
N ASP A 123 4.53 8.40 11.31
CA ASP A 123 4.57 9.30 12.46
C ASP A 123 3.16 9.82 12.75
N PRO A 124 2.59 9.53 13.94
CA PRO A 124 1.22 9.93 14.29
C PRO A 124 1.04 11.45 14.37
N ARG A 125 2.12 12.23 14.55
CA ARG A 125 2.06 13.69 14.64
C ARG A 125 2.03 14.35 13.27
N THR A 126 2.78 13.81 12.31
CA THR A 126 2.97 14.42 11.00
C THR A 126 2.21 13.72 9.88
N GLY A 127 1.74 12.49 10.11
CA GLY A 127 1.12 11.64 9.08
C GLY A 127 2.11 11.14 8.03
N LYS A 128 3.42 11.39 8.18
CA LYS A 128 4.45 11.03 7.21
C LYS A 128 5.08 9.67 7.52
N TYR A 129 5.55 8.99 6.48
CA TYR A 129 6.30 7.74 6.64
C TYR A 129 7.65 7.97 7.34
N ILE A 130 7.91 7.13 8.35
CA ILE A 130 9.19 7.06 9.06
C ILE A 130 10.09 6.12 8.26
N VAL A 131 11.06 6.71 7.57
CA VAL A 131 12.10 5.97 6.85
C VAL A 131 13.31 5.82 7.77
N GLU A 132 13.67 4.58 8.12
CA GLU A 132 14.97 4.35 8.76
C GLU A 132 16.06 4.78 7.78
N LYS A 133 16.77 5.87 8.09
CA LYS A 133 18.00 6.21 7.39
C LYS A 133 19.00 5.09 7.69
N THR A 134 19.18 4.17 6.76
CA THR A 134 20.30 3.25 6.81
C THR A 134 21.56 4.10 6.87
N LYS A 135 22.16 4.20 8.05
CA LYS A 135 23.47 4.86 8.22
C LYS A 135 24.42 4.08 7.33
N SER A 136 24.74 4.64 6.17
CA SER A 136 25.84 4.16 5.35
C SER A 136 27.09 4.36 6.20
N LYS A 137 27.55 3.29 6.87
CA LYS A 137 28.90 3.26 7.43
C LYS A 137 29.82 3.37 6.22
N LYS A 138 30.36 4.57 6.02
CA LYS A 138 31.58 4.78 5.25
C LYS A 138 32.76 4.25 6.06
#